data_AF-A0A1Z9HMF6-F1
#
_entry.id   AF-A0A1Z9HMF6-F1
#
_cell.length_a   1.000
_cell.length_b   1.000
_cell.length_c   1.000
_cell.angle_alpha   90.00
_cell.angle_beta   90.00
_cell.angle_gamma   90.00
#
_symmetry.space_group_name_H-M   'P 1'
#
loop_
_entity.id
_entity.type
_entity.pdbx_description
1 polymer ?
#
loop_
_entity_poly.entity_id
_entity_poly.type
_entity_poly.pdbx_seq_one_letter_code
_entity_poly.pdbx_strand_id
1 'polypeptide(L)'
;MSIISTSFSYLPSHAGQHGHLAGKNKSLKWLNAFVGQLSLIPLAQSHHVLKALHMKHHAHTNNPDKDPDYFHTHVDTWWQAALKTHGQTNGGNSRLQAMLEMYAAKDANFKADIEKGTPYALAFFFGQMLVAFYFPLETLFLWWLPRKIITSYLGIIFSHEPHKVLPEGRYKDTKFWVNGIPRFFNHSMQIHVMHHMYPNICHFDEPKAIEALKPFMIERGIPGAEDLPDKISYKLLSYK
;
A
#
# COMPACT_ATOMS: atom_id res chain seq x y z
N MET A 1 18.53 -6.12 10.73
CA MET A 1 18.58 -5.27 9.51
C MET A 1 17.55 -5.67 8.46
N SER A 2 17.43 -6.94 8.04
CA SER A 2 16.51 -7.32 6.94
C SER A 2 15.03 -6.93 7.16
N ILE A 3 14.47 -7.12 8.36
CA ILE A 3 13.08 -6.71 8.67
C ILE A 3 12.87 -5.20 8.45
N ILE A 4 13.79 -4.37 8.94
CA ILE A 4 13.73 -2.91 8.79
C ILE A 4 13.85 -2.54 7.31
N SER A 5 14.86 -3.05 6.60
CA SER A 5 15.01 -2.77 5.16
C SER A 5 13.79 -3.20 4.35
N THR A 6 13.18 -4.34 4.71
CA THR A 6 11.96 -4.84 4.07
C THR A 6 10.75 -3.96 4.38
N SER A 7 10.61 -3.44 5.60
CA SER A 7 9.49 -2.56 5.96
C SER A 7 9.46 -1.31 5.08
N PHE A 8 10.61 -0.65 4.91
CA PHE A 8 10.72 0.57 4.10
C PHE A 8 10.71 0.33 2.58
N SER A 9 10.70 -0.92 2.13
CA SER A 9 10.86 -1.31 0.73
C SER A 9 9.63 -0.98 -0.15
N TYR A 10 8.43 -0.90 0.46
CA TYR A 10 7.20 -0.55 -0.26
C TYR A 10 7.08 0.94 -0.57
N LEU A 11 7.61 1.81 0.30
CA LEU A 11 7.41 3.26 0.20
C LEU A 11 7.90 3.88 -1.13
N PRO A 12 9.11 3.58 -1.64
CA PRO A 12 9.54 4.12 -2.93
C PRO A 12 8.69 3.60 -4.09
N SER A 13 8.24 2.34 -4.03
CA SER A 13 7.30 1.81 -5.01
C SER A 13 5.97 2.54 -4.96
N HIS A 14 5.38 2.73 -3.77
CA HIS A 14 4.13 3.45 -3.60
C HIS A 14 4.24 4.87 -4.19
N ALA A 15 5.31 5.61 -3.89
CA ALA A 15 5.58 6.91 -4.50
C ALA A 15 5.70 6.83 -6.03
N GLY A 16 6.37 5.81 -6.56
CA GLY A 16 6.47 5.55 -8.00
C GLY A 16 5.12 5.23 -8.66
N GLN A 17 4.21 4.54 -7.97
CA GLN A 17 2.88 4.19 -8.48
C GLN A 17 2.04 5.45 -8.77
N HIS A 18 2.24 6.51 -7.97
CA HIS A 18 1.62 7.83 -8.16
C HIS A 18 2.47 8.80 -8.98
N GLY A 19 3.61 8.34 -9.51
CA GLY A 19 4.48 9.16 -10.35
C GLY A 19 5.29 10.21 -9.61
N HIS A 20 5.38 10.16 -8.27
CA HIS A 20 6.03 11.18 -7.45
C HIS A 20 7.53 11.28 -7.70
N LEU A 21 8.20 10.18 -8.07
CA LEU A 21 9.67 10.15 -8.25
C LEU A 21 10.11 10.96 -9.48
N ALA A 22 9.33 10.89 -10.58
CA ALA A 22 9.56 11.73 -11.75
C ALA A 22 8.88 13.10 -11.64
N GLY A 23 7.85 13.20 -10.81
CA GLY A 23 7.01 14.39 -10.66
C GLY A 23 6.44 14.84 -12.01
N LYS A 24 6.58 16.14 -12.32
CA LYS A 24 6.13 16.73 -13.59
C LYS A 24 7.07 16.45 -14.78
N ASN A 25 8.26 15.88 -14.53
CA ASN A 25 9.25 15.68 -15.58
C ASN A 25 8.95 14.43 -16.42
N LYS A 26 8.41 14.63 -17.62
CA LYS A 26 8.00 13.54 -18.51
C LYS A 26 9.16 12.67 -19.00
N SER A 27 10.37 13.22 -19.14
CA SER A 27 11.53 12.44 -19.61
C SER A 27 12.05 11.47 -18.55
N LEU A 28 11.72 11.71 -17.28
CA LEU A 28 12.12 10.87 -16.14
C LEU A 28 11.05 9.87 -15.71
N LYS A 29 9.94 9.71 -16.45
CA LYS A 29 8.84 8.80 -16.09
C LYS A 29 9.30 7.36 -15.81
N TRP A 30 10.37 6.92 -16.45
CA TRP A 30 10.95 5.59 -16.24
C TRP A 30 11.48 5.39 -14.81
N LEU A 31 11.89 6.46 -14.12
CA LEU A 31 12.37 6.40 -12.73
C LEU A 31 11.32 5.84 -11.79
N ASN A 32 10.04 6.17 -12.01
CA ASN A 32 8.94 5.67 -11.19
C ASN A 32 8.92 4.13 -11.15
N ALA A 33 8.98 3.51 -12.33
CA ALA A 33 8.96 2.06 -12.45
C ALA A 33 10.30 1.44 -12.04
N PHE A 34 11.42 2.06 -12.39
CA PHE A 34 12.75 1.53 -12.10
C PHE A 34 13.05 1.51 -10.60
N VAL A 35 12.94 2.66 -9.94
CA VAL A 35 13.17 2.77 -8.50
C VAL A 35 12.10 1.96 -7.74
N GLY A 36 10.84 2.03 -8.19
CA GLY A 36 9.78 1.24 -7.57
C GLY A 36 9.98 -0.26 -7.68
N GLN A 37 10.48 -0.77 -8.81
CA GLN A 37 10.75 -2.21 -8.94
C GLN A 37 11.98 -2.66 -8.16
N LEU A 38 13.05 -1.85 -8.14
CA LEU A 38 14.23 -2.14 -7.33
C LEU A 38 13.90 -2.14 -5.83
N SER A 39 13.07 -1.19 -5.39
CA SER A 39 12.70 -1.12 -3.97
C SER A 39 11.90 -2.33 -3.52
N LEU A 40 11.18 -3.04 -4.42
CA LEU A 40 10.36 -4.20 -4.06
C LEU A 40 11.09 -5.54 -4.02
N ILE A 41 12.41 -5.58 -4.27
CA ILE A 41 13.19 -6.82 -4.17
C ILE A 41 13.02 -7.51 -2.79
N PRO A 42 13.10 -6.80 -1.65
CA PRO A 42 12.91 -7.42 -0.33
C PRO A 42 11.50 -8.02 -0.14
N LEU A 43 10.48 -7.43 -0.74
CA LEU A 43 9.11 -7.96 -0.72
C LEU A 43 8.86 -9.03 -1.79
N ALA A 44 9.77 -9.21 -2.74
CA ALA A 44 9.61 -10.10 -3.90
C ALA A 44 8.25 -9.86 -4.58
N GLN A 45 7.96 -8.59 -4.89
CA GLN A 45 6.72 -8.15 -5.54
C GLN A 45 7.01 -7.35 -6.81
N SER A 46 6.04 -7.34 -7.72
CA SER A 46 6.12 -6.58 -8.96
C SER A 46 5.51 -5.19 -8.78
N HIS A 47 6.28 -4.15 -9.14
CA HIS A 47 5.83 -2.76 -9.06
C HIS A 47 4.58 -2.51 -9.90
N HIS A 48 4.56 -3.04 -11.12
CA HIS A 48 3.44 -2.84 -12.03
C HIS A 48 2.17 -3.57 -11.59
N VAL A 49 2.29 -4.79 -11.02
CA VAL A 49 1.14 -5.49 -10.44
C VAL A 49 0.58 -4.71 -9.24
N LEU A 50 1.45 -4.30 -8.31
CA LEU A 50 1.03 -3.51 -7.15
C LEU A 50 0.41 -2.18 -7.59
N LYS A 51 0.98 -1.51 -8.60
CA LYS A 51 0.41 -0.29 -9.20
C LYS A 51 -1.01 -0.52 -9.69
N ALA A 52 -1.22 -1.57 -10.48
CA ALA A 52 -2.53 -1.87 -11.04
C ALA A 52 -3.59 -2.08 -9.94
N LEU A 53 -3.25 -2.86 -8.91
CA LEU A 53 -4.14 -3.11 -7.78
C LEU A 53 -4.39 -1.84 -6.97
N HIS A 54 -3.33 -1.10 -6.64
CA HIS A 54 -3.41 0.12 -5.85
C HIS A 54 -4.27 1.20 -6.52
N MET A 55 -4.18 1.34 -7.85
CA MET A 55 -5.06 2.25 -8.58
C MET A 55 -6.54 1.82 -8.53
N LYS A 56 -6.83 0.51 -8.49
CA LYS A 56 -8.20 -0.01 -8.30
C LYS A 56 -8.69 0.18 -6.88
N HIS A 57 -7.83 -0.01 -5.90
CA HIS A 57 -8.13 0.30 -4.51
C HIS A 57 -8.52 1.77 -4.37
N HIS A 58 -7.75 2.73 -4.91
CA HIS A 58 -8.13 4.15 -4.89
C HIS A 58 -9.44 4.48 -5.61
N ALA A 59 -9.73 3.79 -6.71
CA ALA A 59 -10.94 4.05 -7.49
C ALA A 59 -12.20 3.49 -6.82
N HIS A 60 -12.06 2.45 -5.99
CA HIS A 60 -13.16 1.64 -5.50
C HIS A 60 -13.01 1.29 -4.00
N THR A 61 -12.32 2.13 -3.22
CA THR A 61 -12.00 1.87 -1.81
C THR A 61 -13.25 1.43 -1.04
N ASN A 62 -13.14 0.33 -0.29
CA ASN A 62 -14.21 -0.31 0.49
C ASN A 62 -15.35 -0.95 -0.31
N ASN A 63 -15.27 -1.03 -1.64
CA ASN A 63 -16.26 -1.74 -2.44
C ASN A 63 -15.98 -3.26 -2.42
N PRO A 64 -16.91 -4.11 -1.94
CA PRO A 64 -16.66 -5.56 -1.81
C PRO A 64 -16.33 -6.27 -3.12
N ASP A 65 -16.84 -5.78 -4.25
CA ASP A 65 -16.72 -6.47 -5.54
C ASP A 65 -15.65 -5.86 -6.44
N LYS A 66 -15.07 -4.72 -6.05
CA LYS A 66 -14.17 -3.92 -6.89
C LYS A 66 -12.86 -3.54 -6.21
N ASP A 67 -12.81 -3.50 -4.89
CA ASP A 67 -11.59 -3.21 -4.15
C ASP A 67 -10.74 -4.48 -3.98
N PRO A 68 -9.53 -4.56 -4.57
CA PRO A 68 -8.66 -5.72 -4.40
C PRO A 68 -8.26 -5.97 -2.93
N ASP A 69 -8.32 -4.94 -2.09
CA ASP A 69 -7.86 -5.00 -0.71
C ASP A 69 -8.99 -5.34 0.29
N TYR A 70 -10.24 -5.44 -0.17
CA TYR A 70 -11.42 -5.57 0.68
C TYR A 70 -11.33 -6.71 1.71
N PHE A 71 -10.94 -7.92 1.28
CA PHE A 71 -11.05 -9.14 2.10
C PHE A 71 -10.07 -9.22 3.26
N HIS A 72 -8.95 -8.52 3.15
CA HIS A 72 -7.98 -8.45 4.23
C HIS A 72 -8.12 -7.15 5.04
N THR A 73 -8.79 -6.14 4.48
CA THR A 73 -9.14 -4.87 5.14
C THR A 73 -10.34 -5.01 6.09
N HIS A 74 -11.47 -5.53 5.60
CA HIS A 74 -12.72 -5.59 6.34
C HIS A 74 -12.84 -6.92 7.10
N VAL A 75 -12.08 -7.00 8.19
CA VAL A 75 -12.02 -8.14 9.10
C VAL A 75 -12.15 -7.64 10.55
N ASP A 76 -12.45 -8.54 11.48
CA ASP A 76 -12.77 -8.15 12.86
C ASP A 76 -11.53 -7.75 13.67
N THR A 77 -10.37 -8.30 13.31
CA THR A 77 -9.13 -8.10 14.09
C THR A 77 -7.92 -7.84 13.20
N TRP A 78 -6.95 -7.09 13.73
CA TRP A 78 -5.68 -6.83 13.05
C TRP A 78 -4.91 -8.13 12.72
N TRP A 79 -5.06 -9.18 13.54
CA TRP A 79 -4.42 -10.48 13.28
C TRP A 79 -5.02 -11.18 12.06
N GLN A 80 -6.34 -11.11 11.87
CA GLN A 80 -6.97 -11.61 10.65
C GLN A 80 -6.48 -10.85 9.42
N ALA A 81 -6.29 -9.52 9.52
CA ALA A 81 -5.74 -8.73 8.43
C ALA A 81 -4.31 -9.16 8.09
N ALA A 82 -3.49 -9.34 9.13
CA ALA A 82 -2.11 -9.82 9.06
C ALA A 82 -1.98 -11.17 8.33
N LEU A 83 -2.96 -12.07 8.51
CA LEU A 83 -2.97 -13.37 7.85
C LEU A 83 -3.58 -13.31 6.44
N LYS A 84 -4.75 -12.68 6.28
CA LYS A 84 -5.49 -12.70 5.01
C LYS A 84 -4.81 -11.93 3.88
N THR A 85 -3.99 -10.92 4.20
CA THR A 85 -3.20 -10.18 3.18
C THR A 85 -2.26 -11.10 2.39
N HIS A 86 -1.84 -12.25 2.95
CA HIS A 86 -1.06 -13.25 2.22
C HIS A 86 -1.83 -13.92 1.08
N GLY A 87 -3.17 -13.92 1.13
CA GLY A 87 -4.01 -14.43 0.05
C GLY A 87 -3.88 -13.61 -1.24
N GLN A 88 -3.55 -12.32 -1.12
CA GLN A 88 -3.33 -11.41 -2.25
C GLN A 88 -1.95 -11.60 -2.89
N THR A 89 -0.95 -11.97 -2.10
CA THR A 89 0.44 -12.10 -2.58
C THR A 89 0.81 -13.51 -3.07
N ASN A 90 0.12 -14.55 -2.59
CA ASN A 90 0.42 -15.94 -2.96
C ASN A 90 -0.57 -16.51 -3.99
N GLY A 91 -1.49 -15.69 -4.52
CA GLY A 91 -2.53 -16.14 -5.45
C GLY A 91 -3.54 -17.10 -4.82
N GLY A 92 -3.64 -17.19 -3.49
CA GLY A 92 -4.55 -18.12 -2.81
C GLY A 92 -6.01 -17.64 -2.73
N ASN A 93 -6.30 -16.42 -3.17
CA ASN A 93 -7.63 -15.83 -3.09
C ASN A 93 -8.34 -15.90 -4.46
N SER A 94 -9.25 -16.86 -4.62
CA SER A 94 -10.04 -17.04 -5.85
C SER A 94 -10.89 -15.82 -6.21
N ARG A 95 -11.37 -15.06 -5.22
CA ARG A 95 -12.14 -13.83 -5.46
C ARG A 95 -11.25 -12.71 -5.99
N LEU A 96 -10.03 -12.58 -5.48
CA LEU A 96 -9.05 -11.66 -6.06
C LEU A 96 -8.72 -12.07 -7.50
N GLN A 97 -8.46 -13.35 -7.77
CA GLN A 97 -8.18 -13.81 -9.14
C GLN A 97 -9.33 -13.47 -10.11
N ALA A 98 -10.58 -13.75 -9.72
CA ALA A 98 -11.75 -13.38 -10.53
C ALA A 98 -11.84 -11.85 -10.74
N MET A 99 -11.46 -11.05 -9.75
CA MET A 99 -11.38 -9.60 -9.87
C MET A 99 -10.28 -9.16 -10.84
N LEU A 100 -9.10 -9.79 -10.80
CA LEU A 100 -8.00 -9.52 -11.74
C LEU A 100 -8.43 -9.83 -13.18
N GLU A 101 -9.08 -10.97 -13.41
CA GLU A 101 -9.59 -11.37 -14.73
C GLU A 101 -10.66 -10.39 -15.23
N MET A 102 -11.60 -10.02 -14.37
CA MET A 102 -12.65 -9.05 -14.67
C MET A 102 -12.06 -7.69 -15.06
N TYR A 103 -11.06 -7.19 -14.33
CA TYR A 103 -10.40 -5.94 -14.69
C TYR A 103 -9.54 -6.06 -15.95
N ALA A 104 -8.80 -7.15 -16.13
CA ALA A 104 -8.00 -7.38 -17.34
C ALA A 104 -8.88 -7.43 -18.60
N ALA A 105 -10.12 -7.92 -18.49
CA ALA A 105 -11.08 -7.94 -19.59
C ALA A 105 -11.68 -6.55 -19.90
N LYS A 106 -11.82 -5.67 -18.90
CA LYS A 106 -12.56 -4.39 -19.01
C LYS A 106 -11.67 -3.16 -19.10
N ASP A 107 -10.44 -3.22 -18.63
CA ASP A 107 -9.52 -2.10 -18.52
C ASP A 107 -8.18 -2.44 -19.17
N ALA A 108 -7.95 -1.86 -20.36
CA ALA A 108 -6.73 -2.06 -21.13
C ALA A 108 -5.46 -1.57 -20.39
N ASN A 109 -5.56 -0.51 -19.58
CA ASN A 109 -4.41 -0.01 -18.82
C ASN A 109 -4.08 -0.96 -17.67
N PHE A 110 -5.10 -1.47 -16.98
CA PHE A 110 -4.92 -2.49 -15.95
C PHE A 110 -4.28 -3.75 -16.54
N LYS A 111 -4.81 -4.24 -17.67
CA LYS A 111 -4.25 -5.40 -18.37
C LYS A 111 -2.79 -5.19 -18.74
N ALA A 112 -2.46 -4.03 -19.32
CA ALA A 112 -1.09 -3.69 -19.71
C ALA A 112 -0.13 -3.62 -18.50
N ASP A 113 -0.55 -3.04 -17.38
CA ASP A 113 0.27 -3.02 -16.15
C ASP A 113 0.45 -4.46 -15.59
N ILE A 114 -0.59 -5.30 -15.60
CA ILE A 114 -0.46 -6.72 -15.18
C ILE A 114 0.51 -7.48 -16.10
N GLU A 115 0.33 -7.42 -17.42
CA GLU A 115 1.21 -8.08 -18.41
C GLU A 115 2.66 -7.63 -18.26
N LYS A 116 2.90 -6.33 -18.08
CA LYS A 116 4.23 -5.79 -17.84
C LYS A 116 4.82 -6.24 -16.51
N GLY A 117 3.98 -6.45 -15.49
CA GLY A 117 4.37 -6.87 -14.16
C GLY A 117 4.64 -8.38 -14.03
N THR A 118 4.02 -9.21 -14.86
CA THR A 118 4.11 -10.68 -14.82
C THR A 118 5.54 -11.21 -14.92
N PRO A 119 6.40 -10.76 -15.85
CA PRO A 119 7.79 -11.23 -15.91
C PRO A 119 8.57 -11.02 -14.61
N TYR A 120 8.35 -9.89 -13.92
CA TYR A 120 8.99 -9.62 -12.62
C TYR A 120 8.46 -10.57 -11.53
N ALA A 121 7.14 -10.82 -11.51
CA ALA A 121 6.56 -11.76 -10.57
C ALA A 121 7.11 -13.19 -10.76
N LEU A 122 7.23 -13.65 -12.02
CA LEU A 122 7.84 -14.93 -12.36
C LEU A 122 9.34 -14.96 -12.02
N ALA A 123 10.08 -13.89 -12.31
CA ALA A 123 11.49 -13.78 -11.97
C ALA A 123 11.72 -13.88 -10.45
N PHE A 124 10.88 -13.24 -9.63
CA PHE A 124 10.95 -13.42 -8.18
C PHE A 124 10.59 -14.84 -7.76
N PHE A 125 9.53 -15.43 -8.33
CA PHE A 125 9.14 -16.80 -7.99
C PHE A 125 10.27 -17.80 -8.25
N PHE A 126 10.82 -17.83 -9.47
CA PHE A 126 11.93 -18.74 -9.82
C PHE A 126 13.24 -18.35 -9.14
N GLY A 127 13.51 -17.05 -9.00
CA GLY A 127 14.70 -16.55 -8.30
C GLY A 127 14.71 -16.99 -6.84
N GLN A 128 13.56 -16.93 -6.15
CA GLN A 128 13.42 -17.43 -4.78
C GLN A 128 13.63 -18.94 -4.68
N MET A 129 13.14 -19.73 -5.64
CA MET A 129 13.40 -21.18 -5.68
C MET A 129 14.90 -21.46 -5.83
N LEU A 130 15.58 -20.73 -6.72
CA LEU A 130 17.01 -20.89 -6.97
C LEU A 130 17.82 -20.55 -5.72
N VAL A 131 17.58 -19.39 -5.08
CA VAL A 131 18.34 -19.02 -3.88
C VAL A 131 17.99 -19.90 -2.68
N ALA A 132 16.75 -20.40 -2.57
CA ALA A 132 16.38 -21.33 -1.51
C ALA A 132 17.11 -22.67 -1.65
N PHE A 133 17.37 -23.11 -2.89
CA PHE A 133 18.13 -24.34 -3.15
C PHE A 133 19.60 -24.20 -2.75
N TYR A 134 20.26 -23.11 -3.13
CA TYR A 134 21.69 -22.90 -2.87
C TYR A 134 22.00 -22.32 -1.49
N PHE A 135 21.09 -21.50 -0.93
CA PHE A 135 21.26 -20.75 0.31
C PHE A 135 19.98 -20.82 1.17
N PRO A 136 19.61 -22.01 1.68
CA PRO A 136 18.31 -22.23 2.30
C PRO A 136 18.10 -21.40 3.58
N LEU A 137 19.12 -21.29 4.44
CA LEU A 137 18.99 -20.58 5.71
C LEU A 137 19.00 -19.07 5.51
N GLU A 138 19.86 -18.55 4.62
CA GLU A 138 19.90 -17.15 4.25
C GLU A 138 18.60 -16.75 3.58
N THR A 139 18.09 -17.56 2.64
CA THR A 139 16.80 -17.31 1.99
C THR A 139 15.68 -17.32 3.02
N LEU A 140 15.67 -18.26 3.96
CA LEU A 140 14.66 -18.33 5.02
C LEU A 140 14.70 -17.09 5.91
N PHE A 141 15.86 -16.78 6.51
CA PHE A 141 15.95 -15.76 7.57
C PHE A 141 16.18 -14.33 7.06
N LEU A 142 16.79 -14.15 5.89
CA LEU A 142 17.11 -12.83 5.34
C LEU A 142 16.11 -12.37 4.28
N TRP A 143 15.32 -13.25 3.67
CA TRP A 143 14.37 -12.86 2.63
C TRP A 143 12.94 -13.33 2.88
N TRP A 144 12.70 -14.64 2.96
CA TRP A 144 11.36 -15.21 3.07
C TRP A 144 10.65 -14.82 4.36
N LEU A 145 11.29 -15.01 5.53
CA LEU A 145 10.69 -14.70 6.83
C LEU A 145 10.47 -13.18 7.01
N PRO A 146 11.46 -12.30 6.74
CA PRO A 146 11.24 -10.85 6.74
C PRO A 146 10.12 -10.42 5.81
N ARG A 147 10.07 -10.94 4.57
CA ARG A 147 8.96 -10.68 3.64
C ARG A 147 7.61 -11.07 4.24
N LYS A 148 7.50 -12.26 4.85
CA LYS A 148 6.22 -12.72 5.41
C LYS A 148 5.75 -11.84 6.56
N ILE A 149 6.65 -11.51 7.49
CA ILE A 149 6.37 -10.61 8.61
C ILE A 149 5.97 -9.23 8.11
N ILE A 150 6.71 -8.66 7.16
CA ILE A 150 6.42 -7.32 6.66
C ILE A 150 5.14 -7.28 5.81
N THR A 151 4.83 -8.31 5.04
CA THR A 151 3.55 -8.38 4.31
C THR A 151 2.37 -8.32 5.28
N SER A 152 2.45 -9.05 6.39
CA SER A 152 1.46 -8.96 7.48
C SER A 152 1.36 -7.54 8.07
N TYR A 153 2.50 -6.91 8.34
CA TYR A 153 2.55 -5.51 8.80
C TYR A 153 1.91 -4.55 7.79
N LEU A 154 2.19 -4.67 6.49
CA LEU A 154 1.60 -3.81 5.46
C LEU A 154 0.08 -3.99 5.38
N GLY A 155 -0.42 -5.23 5.44
CA GLY A 155 -1.86 -5.49 5.47
C GLY A 155 -2.58 -4.84 6.67
N ILE A 156 -1.92 -4.75 7.82
CA ILE A 156 -2.46 -4.03 8.98
C ILE A 156 -2.43 -2.51 8.74
N ILE A 157 -1.25 -1.98 8.38
CA ILE A 157 -0.95 -0.55 8.49
C ILE A 157 -1.38 0.26 7.26
N PHE A 158 -1.28 -0.32 6.06
CA PHE A 158 -1.67 0.34 4.80
C PHE A 158 -3.14 0.08 4.46
N SER A 159 -3.69 -1.06 4.88
CA SER A 159 -5.01 -1.50 4.45
C SER A 159 -6.03 -1.48 5.58
N HIS A 160 -5.84 -2.33 6.60
CA HIS A 160 -6.83 -2.50 7.65
C HIS A 160 -7.06 -1.24 8.50
N GLU A 161 -6.02 -0.64 9.06
CA GLU A 161 -6.20 0.50 9.97
C GLU A 161 -6.83 1.75 9.29
N PRO A 162 -6.40 2.16 8.09
CA PRO A 162 -6.98 3.34 7.43
C PRO A 162 -8.40 3.11 6.89
N HIS A 163 -8.79 1.86 6.58
CA HIS A 163 -10.01 1.59 5.80
C HIS A 163 -11.04 0.69 6.50
N LYS A 164 -10.70 0.02 7.62
CA LYS A 164 -11.63 -0.90 8.30
C LYS A 164 -12.92 -0.20 8.75
N VAL A 165 -14.04 -0.86 8.46
CA VAL A 165 -15.41 -0.48 8.88
C VAL A 165 -15.76 0.95 8.42
N LEU A 166 -15.51 1.24 7.14
CA LEU A 166 -15.86 2.50 6.50
C LEU A 166 -16.72 2.27 5.26
N PRO A 167 -17.61 3.22 4.91
CA PRO A 167 -18.40 3.14 3.69
C PRO A 167 -17.57 3.48 2.44
N GLU A 168 -18.16 3.32 1.26
CA GLU A 168 -17.58 3.81 0.01
C GLU A 168 -17.67 5.34 -0.10
N GLY A 169 -16.66 5.96 -0.74
CA GLY A 169 -16.68 7.36 -1.18
C GLY A 169 -15.52 8.20 -0.66
N ARG A 170 -14.98 9.06 -1.55
CA ARG A 170 -13.71 9.83 -1.46
C ARG A 170 -13.34 10.53 -0.13
N TYR A 171 -14.30 10.80 0.74
CA TYR A 171 -14.09 11.51 2.02
C TYR A 171 -14.50 10.68 3.24
N LYS A 172 -15.01 9.47 3.01
CA LYS A 172 -15.58 8.59 4.01
C LYS A 172 -14.89 7.23 4.04
N ASP A 173 -14.22 6.87 2.95
CA ASP A 173 -13.60 5.58 2.73
C ASP A 173 -12.25 5.37 3.44
N THR A 174 -11.71 6.44 4.02
CA THR A 174 -10.41 6.45 4.70
C THR A 174 -10.51 7.29 5.96
N LYS A 175 -9.88 6.85 7.05
CA LYS A 175 -9.86 7.57 8.33
C LYS A 175 -8.46 7.87 8.83
N PHE A 176 -8.35 8.90 9.66
CA PHE A 176 -7.20 9.06 10.53
C PHE A 176 -7.21 7.97 11.60
N TRP A 177 -6.04 7.56 12.05
CA TRP A 177 -5.90 6.57 13.12
C TRP A 177 -4.59 6.75 13.89
N VAL A 178 -4.55 6.25 15.13
CA VAL A 178 -3.41 6.38 16.05
C VAL A 178 -3.19 5.05 16.78
N ASN A 179 -1.94 4.71 17.11
CA ASN A 179 -1.62 3.41 17.73
C ASN A 179 -0.43 3.45 18.72
N GLY A 180 -0.06 4.61 19.25
CA GLY A 180 1.08 4.75 20.17
C GLY A 180 2.46 4.47 19.55
N ILE A 181 2.52 3.98 18.32
CA ILE A 181 3.75 3.77 17.56
C ILE A 181 4.11 5.08 16.83
N PRO A 182 5.40 5.49 16.83
CA PRO A 182 5.83 6.67 16.11
C PRO A 182 5.43 6.66 14.63
N ARG A 183 5.02 7.81 14.10
CA ARG A 183 4.50 7.92 12.73
C ARG A 183 5.46 7.36 11.68
N PHE A 184 6.76 7.55 11.89
CA PHE A 184 7.82 7.01 11.04
C PHE A 184 7.72 5.49 10.86
N PHE A 185 7.45 4.74 11.92
CA PHE A 185 7.30 3.28 11.88
C PHE A 185 5.91 2.81 11.44
N ASN A 186 4.95 3.73 11.29
CA ASN A 186 3.69 3.47 10.58
C ASN A 186 3.78 3.92 9.11
N HIS A 187 4.96 4.30 8.63
CA HIS A 187 5.17 4.83 7.28
C HIS A 187 4.24 6.02 6.94
N SER A 188 3.84 6.80 7.96
CA SER A 188 2.83 7.87 7.85
C SER A 188 1.43 7.42 7.40
N MET A 189 1.11 6.13 7.41
CA MET A 189 -0.25 5.66 7.05
C MET A 189 -1.34 6.08 8.04
N GLN A 190 -0.96 6.57 9.22
CA GLN A 190 -1.87 7.23 10.17
C GLN A 190 -2.58 8.46 9.58
N ILE A 191 -1.99 9.06 8.54
CA ILE A 191 -2.52 10.22 7.83
C ILE A 191 -2.89 9.90 6.37
N HIS A 192 -3.10 8.62 6.05
CA HIS A 192 -3.36 8.12 4.68
C HIS A 192 -4.61 8.71 4.02
N VAL A 193 -5.49 9.33 4.80
CA VAL A 193 -6.62 10.13 4.28
C VAL A 193 -6.16 11.14 3.22
N MET A 194 -5.07 11.87 3.48
CA MET A 194 -4.58 12.89 2.53
C MET A 194 -4.17 12.26 1.20
N HIS A 195 -3.59 11.07 1.26
CA HIS A 195 -3.23 10.26 0.10
C HIS A 195 -4.46 9.88 -0.74
N HIS A 196 -5.55 9.43 -0.10
CA HIS A 196 -6.80 9.11 -0.81
C HIS A 196 -7.52 10.34 -1.37
N MET A 197 -7.48 11.47 -0.65
CA MET A 197 -8.07 12.71 -1.12
C MET A 197 -7.31 13.30 -2.31
N TYR A 198 -5.99 13.42 -2.17
CA TYR A 198 -5.10 14.11 -3.09
C TYR A 198 -3.81 13.29 -3.34
N PRO A 199 -3.89 12.17 -4.09
CA PRO A 199 -2.78 11.23 -4.28
C PRO A 199 -1.57 11.82 -5.04
N ASN A 200 -1.67 13.05 -5.54
CA ASN A 200 -0.55 13.76 -6.18
C ASN A 200 0.31 14.53 -5.18
N ILE A 201 -0.14 14.68 -3.93
CA ILE A 201 0.67 15.25 -2.85
C ILE A 201 1.64 14.16 -2.39
N CYS A 202 2.94 14.49 -2.34
CA CYS A 202 3.95 13.56 -1.87
C CYS A 202 3.77 13.30 -0.36
N HIS A 203 4.03 12.08 0.10
CA HIS A 203 3.92 11.70 1.53
C HIS A 203 4.64 12.66 2.49
N PHE A 204 5.75 13.25 2.06
CA PHE A 204 6.49 14.21 2.88
C PHE A 204 5.70 15.51 3.14
N ASP A 205 4.87 15.92 2.19
CA ASP A 205 4.09 17.16 2.24
C ASP A 205 2.68 16.97 2.79
N GLU A 206 2.21 15.73 2.96
CA GLU A 206 0.90 15.42 3.53
C GLU A 206 0.63 16.10 4.88
N PRO A 207 1.57 16.12 5.86
CA PRO A 207 1.35 16.83 7.12
C PRO A 207 0.97 18.30 6.92
N LYS A 208 1.67 19.02 6.03
CA LYS A 208 1.41 20.44 5.76
C LYS A 208 0.08 20.62 5.03
N ALA A 209 -0.24 19.71 4.10
CA ALA A 209 -1.52 19.73 3.41
C ALA A 209 -2.69 19.50 4.38
N ILE A 210 -2.54 18.57 5.33
CA ILE A 210 -3.54 18.28 6.37
C ILE A 210 -3.76 19.50 7.25
N GLU A 211 -2.68 20.13 7.72
CA GLU A 211 -2.77 21.36 8.52
C GLU A 211 -3.52 22.48 7.76
N ALA A 212 -3.24 22.65 6.47
CA ALA A 212 -3.88 23.67 5.64
C ALA A 212 -5.35 23.35 5.30
N LEU A 213 -5.68 22.08 5.09
CA LEU A 213 -7.00 21.61 4.66
C LEU A 213 -7.90 21.18 5.81
N LYS A 214 -7.44 21.29 7.06
CA LYS A 214 -8.19 20.83 8.24
C LYS A 214 -9.63 21.37 8.31
N PRO A 215 -9.91 22.68 8.09
CA PRO A 215 -11.28 23.17 8.10
C PRO A 215 -12.17 22.48 7.05
N PHE A 216 -11.63 22.24 5.85
CA PHE A 216 -12.34 21.54 4.78
C PHE A 216 -12.61 20.07 5.13
N MET A 217 -11.64 19.39 5.74
CA MET A 217 -11.80 17.99 6.15
C MET A 217 -12.88 17.83 7.22
N ILE A 218 -12.95 18.78 8.17
CA ILE A 218 -14.01 18.84 9.19
C ILE A 218 -15.38 19.07 8.52
N GLU A 219 -15.49 20.08 7.64
CA GLU A 219 -16.74 20.39 6.92
C GLU A 219 -17.25 19.20 6.09
N ARG A 220 -16.35 18.41 5.50
CA ARG A 220 -16.69 17.19 4.74
C ARG A 220 -16.97 15.96 5.59
N GLY A 221 -16.85 16.07 6.92
CA GLY A 221 -17.11 14.97 7.85
C GLY A 221 -16.11 13.82 7.72
N ILE A 222 -14.85 14.13 7.43
CA ILE A 222 -13.81 13.10 7.29
C ILE A 222 -13.53 12.44 8.66
N PRO A 223 -13.58 11.10 8.77
CA PRO A 223 -13.42 10.41 10.05
C PRO A 223 -12.08 10.73 10.74
N GLY A 224 -12.16 11.24 11.97
CA GLY A 224 -11.02 11.61 12.81
C GLY A 224 -10.42 12.99 12.53
N ALA A 225 -10.97 13.78 11.60
CA ALA A 225 -10.42 15.09 11.26
C ALA A 225 -10.59 16.15 12.38
N GLU A 226 -11.70 16.10 13.11
CA GLU A 226 -11.99 17.00 14.24
C GLU A 226 -11.00 16.81 15.39
N ASP A 227 -10.59 15.55 15.61
CA ASP A 227 -9.71 15.14 16.70
C ASP A 227 -8.23 15.43 16.40
N LEU A 228 -7.87 15.86 15.19
CA LEU A 228 -6.47 16.10 14.84
C LEU A 228 -5.87 17.27 15.63
N PRO A 229 -4.56 17.24 15.93
CA PRO A 229 -3.85 18.41 16.43
C PRO A 229 -3.78 19.50 15.34
N ASP A 230 -3.41 20.73 15.72
CA ASP A 230 -3.23 21.80 14.73
C ASP A 230 -1.88 21.72 14.00
N LYS A 231 -0.96 20.93 14.55
CA LYS A 231 0.35 20.61 13.97
C LYS A 231 0.61 19.12 13.97
N ILE A 232 1.03 18.59 12.83
CA ILE A 232 1.14 17.15 12.59
C ILE A 232 2.61 16.70 12.78
N SER A 233 2.94 16.29 14.01
CA SER A 233 4.31 15.94 14.44
C SER A 233 4.85 14.64 13.85
N TYR A 234 6.09 14.65 13.34
CA TYR A 234 6.82 13.45 12.89
C TYR A 234 7.03 12.39 13.97
N LYS A 235 6.92 12.75 15.25
CA LYS A 235 7.16 11.84 16.37
C LYS A 235 5.96 10.90 16.58
N LEU A 236 4.81 11.45 16.92
CA LEU A 236 3.59 10.70 17.19
C LEU A 236 2.39 11.48 16.68
N LEU A 237 1.45 10.80 16.01
CA LEU A 237 0.11 11.34 15.82
C LEU A 237 -0.73 10.96 17.04
N SER A 238 -1.24 11.97 17.74
CA SER A 238 -2.19 11.82 18.84
C SER A 238 -3.41 12.66 18.52
N TYR A 239 -4.59 12.18 18.91
CA TYR A 239 -5.77 13.03 18.95
C TYR A 239 -5.65 14.07 20.07
N LYS A 240 -6.38 15.18 19.91
CA LYS A 240 -6.51 16.23 20.91
C LYS A 240 -7.19 15.73 22.18
#